data_AF-A0A378B6A6-F1
#
_entry.id   AF-A0A378B6A6-F1
#
_cell.length_a   1.000
_cell.length_b   1.000
_cell.length_c   1.000
_cell.angle_alpha   90.00
_cell.angle_beta   90.00
_cell.angle_gamma   90.00
#
_symmetry.space_group_name_H-M   'P 1'
#
loop_
_entity.id
_entity.type
_entity.pdbx_description
1 polymer ?
#
loop_
_entity_poly.entity_id
_entity_poly.type
_entity_poly.pdbx_seq_one_letter_code
_entity_poly.pdbx_strand_id
1 'polypeptide(L)'
;MNDKWSPREVVHRDYSSHPPAYAPGYKTSVLRSPKNALISLQNSLSEITGPVFSRDDLGPLDNDLILNYAKEGLPIGERIIVHGYVRDGFGRPMKNTLVEVWQANAGGRYRHKKDQYLAPIDPNFGGCGRVLTDENGYYCFRTIKPGPLPLAQPGQRLASGAYPFFSSRATPGPSA
;
A
#
# COMPACT_ATOMS: atom_id res chain seq x y z
N MET A 1 -17.55 35.08 -11.23
CA MET A 1 -17.15 34.07 -10.24
C MET A 1 -15.82 33.52 -10.73
N ASN A 2 -14.72 33.96 -10.13
CA ASN A 2 -13.37 33.56 -10.55
C ASN A 2 -12.97 32.35 -9.70
N ASP A 3 -13.08 31.15 -10.26
CA ASP A 3 -12.45 29.96 -9.72
C ASP A 3 -10.92 30.06 -9.90
N LYS A 4 -10.29 30.77 -8.96
CA LYS A 4 -8.84 30.67 -8.74
C LYS A 4 -8.58 29.41 -7.93
N TRP A 5 -8.77 28.23 -8.53
CA TRP A 5 -8.28 26.99 -7.96
C TRP A 5 -6.75 27.02 -7.96
N SER A 6 -6.15 27.11 -6.78
CA SER A 6 -4.71 26.92 -6.61
C SER A 6 -4.42 25.41 -6.65
N PRO A 7 -3.49 24.90 -7.48
CA PRO A 7 -3.12 23.49 -7.56
C PRO A 7 -2.64 22.83 -6.24
N ARG A 8 -2.64 23.59 -5.14
CA ARG A 8 -2.07 23.25 -3.84
C ARG A 8 -3.09 22.78 -2.80
N GLU A 9 -4.39 22.88 -3.05
CA GLU A 9 -5.39 22.43 -2.09
C GLU A 9 -5.74 20.95 -2.27
N VAL A 10 -5.51 20.17 -1.22
CA VAL A 10 -5.95 18.78 -1.13
C VAL A 10 -7.41 18.76 -0.69
N VAL A 11 -8.26 18.05 -1.44
CA VAL A 11 -9.70 17.92 -1.15
C VAL A 11 -9.90 17.33 0.25
N HIS A 12 -10.85 17.88 1.00
CA HIS A 12 -11.21 17.34 2.31
C HIS A 12 -11.67 15.88 2.18
N ARG A 13 -11.13 15.04 3.08
CA ARG A 13 -11.47 13.62 3.14
C ARG A 13 -12.93 13.43 3.52
N ASP A 14 -13.68 12.69 2.71
CA ASP A 14 -14.99 12.17 3.09
C ASP A 14 -14.82 10.94 3.98
N TYR A 15 -14.98 11.12 5.29
CA TYR A 15 -14.84 10.03 6.27
C TYR A 15 -15.93 8.96 6.16
N SER A 16 -17.06 9.22 5.49
CA SER A 16 -18.10 8.21 5.28
C SER A 16 -17.72 7.16 4.24
N SER A 17 -16.82 7.53 3.31
CA SER A 17 -16.21 6.63 2.33
C SER A 17 -15.02 5.82 2.88
N HIS A 18 -14.69 5.98 4.18
CA HIS A 18 -13.60 5.28 4.86
C HIS A 18 -14.12 4.43 6.02
N PRO A 19 -13.39 3.37 6.43
CA PRO A 19 -13.77 2.61 7.61
C PRO A 19 -13.74 3.50 8.87
N PRO A 20 -14.72 3.37 9.78
CA PRO A 20 -14.71 4.11 11.03
C PRO A 20 -13.56 3.66 11.92
N ALA A 21 -13.02 4.59 12.72
CA ALA A 21 -11.94 4.27 13.65
C ALA A 21 -12.34 3.23 14.70
N TYR A 22 -13.58 3.31 15.20
CA TYR A 22 -14.17 2.32 16.10
C TYR A 22 -15.02 1.33 15.31
N ALA A 23 -14.50 0.11 15.12
CA ALA A 23 -15.15 -0.96 14.38
C ALA A 23 -15.17 -2.23 15.24
N PRO A 24 -16.17 -2.42 16.12
CA PRO A 24 -16.14 -3.47 17.15
C PRO A 24 -16.08 -4.90 16.59
N GLY A 25 -16.52 -5.11 15.33
CA GLY A 25 -16.32 -6.38 14.62
C GLY A 25 -14.85 -6.70 14.34
N TYR A 26 -13.96 -5.70 14.34
CA TYR A 26 -12.51 -5.85 14.34
C TYR A 26 -11.97 -5.53 15.73
N LYS A 27 -11.78 -6.57 16.55
CA LYS A 27 -11.51 -6.45 18.00
C LYS A 27 -10.35 -5.51 18.36
N THR A 28 -9.29 -5.48 17.54
CA THR A 28 -8.13 -4.63 17.78
C THR A 28 -8.45 -3.14 17.71
N SER A 29 -9.49 -2.74 16.98
CA SER A 29 -9.91 -1.33 16.89
C SER A 29 -10.46 -0.78 18.21
N VAL A 30 -11.06 -1.63 19.05
CA VAL A 30 -11.76 -1.22 20.29
C VAL A 30 -10.87 -0.43 21.24
N LEU A 31 -9.60 -0.84 21.36
CA LEU A 31 -8.62 -0.17 22.23
C LEU A 31 -7.69 0.79 21.47
N ARG A 32 -7.86 0.93 20.14
CA ARG A 32 -7.02 1.75 19.26
C ARG A 32 -7.80 2.81 18.49
N SER A 33 -9.04 3.09 18.91
CA SER A 33 -9.88 4.14 18.36
C SER A 33 -9.88 5.35 19.29
N PRO A 34 -9.58 6.57 18.81
CA PRO A 34 -9.72 7.78 19.60
C PRO A 34 -11.18 7.95 20.06
N LYS A 35 -11.37 8.42 21.30
CA LYS A 35 -12.71 8.68 21.86
C LYS A 35 -13.24 10.08 21.54
N ASN A 36 -12.34 11.02 21.25
CA ASN A 36 -12.67 12.39 20.90
C ASN A 36 -12.77 12.55 19.38
N ALA A 37 -13.52 13.55 18.95
CA ALA A 37 -13.59 13.94 17.55
C ALA A 37 -12.21 14.40 17.04
N LEU A 38 -11.95 14.17 15.75
CA LEU A 38 -10.78 14.72 15.07
C LEU A 38 -10.92 16.24 14.98
N ILE A 39 -9.82 16.97 15.21
CA ILE A 39 -9.78 18.41 15.03
C ILE A 39 -9.50 18.70 13.56
N SER A 40 -10.42 19.38 12.88
CA SER A 40 -10.22 19.82 11.49
C SER A 40 -9.40 21.09 11.46
N LEU A 41 -8.27 21.05 10.74
CA LEU A 41 -7.41 22.20 10.52
C LEU A 41 -7.46 22.60 9.04
N GLN A 42 -7.22 23.88 8.76
CA GLN A 42 -6.99 24.35 7.41
C GLN A 42 -5.60 23.92 6.94
N ASN A 43 -5.48 23.58 5.66
CA ASN A 43 -4.21 23.14 5.09
C ASN A 43 -3.19 24.28 5.12
N SER A 44 -2.00 23.98 5.64
CA SER A 44 -0.82 24.84 5.55
C SER A 44 0.27 24.15 4.74
N LEU A 45 1.44 24.80 4.57
CA LEU A 45 2.61 24.19 3.93
C LEU A 45 2.99 22.84 4.55
N SER A 46 2.74 22.66 5.85
CA SER A 46 3.01 21.42 6.58
C SER A 46 2.22 20.22 6.04
N GLU A 47 1.00 20.43 5.54
CA GLU A 47 0.11 19.36 5.08
C GLU A 47 0.17 19.14 3.56
N ILE A 48 0.49 20.19 2.79
CA ILE A 48 0.45 20.15 1.31
C ILE A 48 1.79 19.81 0.67
N THR A 49 2.87 19.77 1.45
CA THR A 49 4.20 19.36 1.00
C THR A 49 4.55 17.98 1.56
N GLY A 50 5.50 17.31 0.91
CA GLY A 50 5.96 15.99 1.34
C GLY A 50 7.27 15.59 0.66
N PRO A 51 7.80 14.40 0.99
CA PRO A 51 9.05 13.92 0.41
C PRO A 51 8.89 13.56 -1.07
N VAL A 52 9.89 13.93 -1.87
CA VAL A 52 10.02 13.51 -3.27
C VAL A 52 11.06 12.40 -3.35
N PHE A 53 10.76 11.34 -4.11
CA PHE A 53 11.65 10.20 -4.31
C PHE A 53 12.17 10.20 -5.76
N SER A 54 13.47 9.96 -5.92
CA SER A 54 14.11 9.80 -7.23
C SER A 54 14.10 8.33 -7.67
N ARG A 55 14.23 8.10 -8.98
CA ARG A 55 14.45 6.74 -9.52
C ARG A 55 15.73 6.12 -8.99
N ASP A 56 16.73 6.95 -8.66
CA ASP A 56 18.01 6.50 -8.12
C ASP A 56 17.89 5.96 -6.67
N ASP A 57 16.79 6.26 -5.97
CA ASP A 57 16.52 5.72 -4.62
C ASP A 57 16.06 4.25 -4.64
N LEU A 58 15.72 3.73 -5.83
CA LEU A 58 15.16 2.40 -6.04
C LEU A 58 16.16 1.48 -6.74
N GLY A 59 16.24 0.24 -6.26
CA GLY A 59 17.01 -0.81 -6.91
C GLY A 59 16.33 -1.32 -8.19
N PRO A 60 17.10 -1.90 -9.12
CA PRO A 60 16.58 -2.36 -10.42
C PRO A 60 15.54 -3.49 -10.32
N LEU A 61 15.50 -4.20 -9.19
CA LEU A 61 14.58 -5.31 -8.94
C LEU A 61 13.53 -4.97 -7.88
N ASP A 62 13.44 -3.71 -7.42
CA ASP A 62 12.57 -3.34 -6.30
C ASP A 62 11.08 -3.59 -6.59
N ASN A 63 10.68 -3.60 -7.86
CA ASN A 63 9.31 -3.91 -8.29
C ASN A 63 9.08 -5.38 -8.68
N ASP A 64 10.09 -6.24 -8.56
CA ASP A 64 10.05 -7.65 -8.95
C ASP A 64 10.33 -8.57 -7.76
N LEU A 65 9.25 -8.90 -7.05
CA LEU A 65 9.28 -9.77 -5.87
C LEU A 65 9.63 -11.22 -6.19
N ILE A 66 9.64 -11.59 -7.48
CA ILE A 66 10.09 -12.93 -7.89
C ILE A 66 11.62 -13.02 -7.82
N LEU A 67 12.34 -11.92 -8.08
CA LEU A 67 13.80 -11.91 -8.18
C LEU A 67 14.48 -11.17 -7.04
N ASN A 68 13.85 -10.18 -6.42
CA ASN A 68 14.50 -9.29 -5.45
C ASN A 68 15.02 -9.98 -4.18
N TYR A 69 14.54 -11.18 -3.88
CA TYR A 69 14.97 -11.99 -2.75
C TYR A 69 15.36 -13.42 -3.16
N ALA A 70 15.39 -13.72 -4.47
CA ALA A 70 15.80 -15.03 -4.96
C ALA A 70 17.26 -15.29 -4.59
N LYS A 71 17.56 -16.53 -4.14
CA LYS A 71 18.91 -16.96 -3.77
C LYS A 71 19.38 -18.06 -4.71
N GLU A 72 18.92 -19.28 -4.46
CA GLU A 72 19.32 -20.49 -5.19
C GLU A 72 18.25 -20.92 -6.20
N GLY A 73 17.08 -20.28 -6.18
CA GLY A 73 15.98 -20.58 -7.08
C GLY A 73 14.91 -19.50 -7.08
N LEU A 74 13.81 -19.79 -7.78
CA LEU A 74 12.64 -18.93 -7.85
C LEU A 74 11.68 -19.25 -6.70
N PRO A 75 10.91 -18.26 -6.22
CA PRO A 75 9.89 -18.51 -5.20
C PRO A 75 8.76 -19.39 -5.75
N ILE A 76 8.17 -20.18 -4.85
CA ILE A 76 7.12 -21.14 -5.16
C ILE A 76 5.76 -20.43 -5.12
N GLY A 77 4.98 -20.59 -6.19
CA GLY A 77 3.58 -20.17 -6.24
C GLY A 77 3.14 -19.65 -7.62
N GLU A 78 1.91 -19.16 -7.69
CA GLU A 78 1.32 -18.61 -8.92
C GLU A 78 1.95 -17.25 -9.24
N ARG A 79 2.65 -17.16 -10.38
CA ARG A 79 3.32 -15.93 -10.83
C ARG A 79 2.29 -14.99 -11.42
N ILE A 80 2.20 -13.78 -10.88
CA ILE A 80 1.25 -12.76 -11.30
C ILE A 80 1.95 -11.42 -11.54
N ILE A 81 1.34 -10.61 -12.41
CA ILE A 81 1.66 -9.20 -12.58
C ILE A 81 0.53 -8.39 -11.96
N VAL A 82 0.88 -7.42 -11.12
CA VAL A 82 -0.07 -6.48 -10.54
C VAL A 82 0.27 -5.08 -11.04
N HIS A 83 -0.66 -4.49 -11.79
CA HIS A 83 -0.44 -3.20 -12.42
C HIS A 83 -1.71 -2.35 -12.35
N GLY A 84 -1.55 -1.04 -12.53
CA GLY A 84 -2.66 -0.10 -12.47
C GLY A 84 -2.20 1.35 -12.62
N TYR A 85 -3.13 2.27 -12.36
CA TYR A 85 -2.88 3.71 -12.43
C TYR A 85 -3.18 4.36 -11.08
N VAL A 86 -2.31 5.26 -10.64
CA VAL A 86 -2.53 6.14 -9.49
C VAL A 86 -3.04 7.49 -10.00
N ARG A 87 -4.19 7.92 -9.49
CA ARG A 87 -4.86 9.16 -9.89
C ARG A 87 -5.35 9.92 -8.65
N ASP A 88 -5.47 11.23 -8.78
CA ASP A 88 -6.08 12.07 -7.73
C ASP A 88 -7.62 12.04 -7.77
N GLY A 89 -8.26 12.77 -6.86
CA GLY A 89 -9.73 12.86 -6.77
C GLY A 89 -10.42 13.49 -7.99
N PHE A 90 -9.66 14.12 -8.89
CA PHE A 90 -10.15 14.70 -10.14
C PHE A 90 -9.76 13.85 -11.36
N GLY A 91 -9.15 12.68 -11.14
CA GLY A 91 -8.71 11.78 -12.20
C GLY A 91 -7.39 12.14 -12.87
N ARG A 92 -6.64 13.12 -12.35
CA ARG A 92 -5.33 13.51 -12.90
C ARG A 92 -4.27 12.45 -12.55
N PRO A 93 -3.36 12.11 -13.47
CA PRO A 93 -2.33 11.11 -13.22
C PRO A 93 -1.33 11.59 -12.16
N MET A 94 -1.04 10.73 -11.18
CA MET A 94 -0.05 11.02 -10.14
C MET A 94 1.32 10.47 -10.56
N LYS A 95 2.17 11.37 -11.04
CA LYS A 95 3.50 11.06 -11.58
C LYS A 95 4.54 10.92 -10.48
N ASN A 96 5.59 10.13 -10.71
CA ASN A 96 6.74 9.96 -9.80
C ASN A 96 6.32 9.72 -8.33
N THR A 97 5.23 9.00 -8.15
CA THR A 97 4.63 8.68 -6.85
C THR A 97 5.13 7.32 -6.41
N LEU A 98 5.60 7.23 -5.17
CA LEU A 98 6.10 5.98 -4.61
C LEU A 98 4.92 5.07 -4.27
N VAL A 99 4.92 3.87 -4.84
CA VAL A 99 4.01 2.78 -4.49
C VAL A 99 4.82 1.68 -3.85
N GLU A 100 4.44 1.29 -2.64
CA GLU A 100 5.08 0.25 -1.83
C GLU A 100 4.09 -0.90 -1.63
N VAL A 101 4.60 -2.13 -1.70
CA VAL A 101 3.80 -3.34 -1.49
C VAL A 101 4.47 -4.27 -0.49
N TRP A 102 3.65 -4.95 0.30
CA TRP A 102 4.09 -6.08 1.12
C TRP A 102 3.01 -7.16 1.22
N GLN A 103 3.45 -8.42 1.29
CA GLN A 103 2.56 -9.57 1.26
C GLN A 103 3.17 -10.82 1.89
N ALA A 104 2.31 -11.80 2.17
CA ALA A 104 2.71 -13.16 2.49
C ALA A 104 3.21 -13.91 1.23
N ASN A 105 3.86 -15.05 1.45
CA ASN A 105 4.15 -16.01 0.39
C ASN A 105 2.88 -16.78 -0.07
N ALA A 106 3.02 -17.70 -1.03
CA ALA A 106 1.93 -18.53 -1.53
C ALA A 106 1.24 -19.41 -0.46
N GLY A 107 1.92 -19.68 0.66
CA GLY A 107 1.38 -20.40 1.81
C GLY A 107 0.69 -19.52 2.85
N GLY A 108 0.63 -18.19 2.65
CA GLY A 108 0.05 -17.27 3.63
C GLY A 108 0.97 -16.96 4.81
N ARG A 109 2.28 -17.21 4.71
CA ARG A 109 3.29 -16.87 5.73
C ARG A 109 4.02 -15.56 5.37
N TYR A 110 4.05 -14.62 6.30
CA TYR A 110 4.90 -13.44 6.22
C TYR A 110 6.32 -13.74 6.72
N ARG A 111 7.31 -13.12 6.07
CA ARG A 111 8.70 -13.08 6.55
C ARG A 111 8.84 -12.08 7.70
N HIS A 112 8.18 -12.34 8.81
CA HIS A 112 8.19 -11.46 9.99
C HIS A 112 8.27 -12.28 11.28
N LYS A 113 9.10 -11.85 12.23
CA LYS A 113 9.37 -12.60 13.48
C LYS A 113 8.12 -12.90 14.32
N LYS A 114 7.10 -12.02 14.27
CA LYS A 114 5.84 -12.20 15.01
C LYS A 114 4.81 -13.06 14.28
N ASP A 115 5.03 -13.37 13.00
CA ASP A 115 4.19 -14.35 12.32
C ASP A 115 4.61 -15.74 12.77
N GLN A 116 3.70 -16.45 13.43
CA GLN A 116 3.91 -17.81 13.98
C GLN A 116 3.04 -18.84 13.25
N TYR A 117 2.45 -18.49 12.10
CA TYR A 117 1.60 -19.40 11.35
C TYR A 117 2.39 -20.64 10.87
N LEU A 118 1.77 -21.83 10.88
CA LEU A 118 2.47 -23.08 10.60
C LEU A 118 2.99 -23.22 9.16
N ALA A 119 2.47 -22.42 8.21
CA ALA A 119 2.94 -22.46 6.83
C ALA A 119 4.46 -22.14 6.75
N PRO A 120 5.19 -22.87 5.88
CA PRO A 120 6.62 -22.71 5.75
C PRO A 120 6.99 -21.36 5.16
N ILE A 121 8.16 -20.84 5.56
CA ILE A 121 8.80 -19.70 4.89
C ILE A 121 9.41 -20.21 3.58
N ASP A 122 9.17 -19.47 2.49
CA ASP A 122 9.84 -19.73 1.22
C ASP A 122 11.22 -19.05 1.24
N PRO A 123 12.35 -19.79 1.13
CA PRO A 123 13.69 -19.22 1.22
C PRO A 123 14.00 -18.17 0.14
N ASN A 124 13.33 -18.22 -1.02
CA ASN A 124 13.56 -17.34 -2.18
C ASN A 124 12.56 -16.17 -2.25
N PHE A 125 11.64 -16.04 -1.28
CA PHE A 125 10.63 -14.98 -1.29
C PHE A 125 10.79 -14.00 -0.12
N GLY A 126 10.91 -12.71 -0.42
CA GLY A 126 10.98 -11.62 0.56
C GLY A 126 9.61 -11.07 0.92
N GLY A 127 8.77 -10.83 -0.10
CA GLY A 127 7.40 -10.35 0.07
C GLY A 127 7.26 -8.83 0.20
N CYS A 128 8.26 -8.04 -0.17
CA CYS A 128 8.18 -6.58 -0.23
C CYS A 128 8.69 -6.05 -1.57
N GLY A 129 8.14 -4.93 -2.03
CA GLY A 129 8.62 -4.24 -3.22
C GLY A 129 8.15 -2.78 -3.27
N ARG A 130 8.74 -2.01 -4.17
CA ARG A 130 8.42 -0.60 -4.39
C ARG A 130 8.71 -0.16 -5.82
N VAL A 131 7.95 0.81 -6.30
CA VAL A 131 8.09 1.38 -7.65
C VAL A 131 7.64 2.84 -7.66
N LEU A 132 8.21 3.64 -8.56
CA LEU A 132 7.70 4.97 -8.87
C LEU A 132 6.76 4.90 -10.07
N THR A 133 5.63 5.60 -10.00
CA THR A 133 4.72 5.73 -11.14
C THR A 133 5.37 6.49 -12.30
N ASP A 134 4.96 6.17 -13.53
CA ASP A 134 5.39 6.90 -14.72
C ASP A 134 4.63 8.24 -14.92
N GLU A 135 4.87 8.88 -16.05
CA GLU A 135 4.22 10.14 -16.47
C GLU A 135 2.68 10.04 -16.59
N ASN A 136 2.13 8.84 -16.74
CA ASN A 136 0.70 8.59 -16.81
C ASN A 136 0.12 8.07 -15.48
N GLY A 137 0.95 8.00 -14.43
CA GLY A 137 0.58 7.44 -13.13
C GLY A 137 0.56 5.91 -13.11
N TYR A 138 1.09 5.24 -14.14
CA TYR A 138 1.11 3.78 -14.23
C TYR A 138 2.16 3.16 -13.31
N TYR A 139 1.85 2.02 -12.69
CA TYR A 139 2.78 1.20 -11.93
C TYR A 139 2.64 -0.28 -12.30
N CYS A 140 3.70 -1.06 -12.07
CA CYS A 140 3.72 -2.49 -12.34
C CYS A 140 4.66 -3.23 -11.38
N PHE A 141 4.14 -4.31 -10.80
CA PHE A 141 4.86 -5.26 -9.97
C PHE A 141 4.78 -6.67 -10.55
N ARG A 142 5.84 -7.45 -10.37
CA ARG A 142 5.84 -8.89 -10.61
C ARG A 142 6.00 -9.61 -9.28
N THR A 143 5.09 -10.53 -8.96
CA THR A 143 5.06 -11.19 -7.65
C THR A 143 4.47 -12.60 -7.73
N ILE A 144 4.42 -13.28 -6.58
CA ILE A 144 3.69 -14.52 -6.36
C ILE A 144 2.34 -14.19 -5.71
N LYS A 145 1.25 -14.80 -6.17
CA LYS A 145 -0.06 -14.66 -5.53
C LYS A 145 0.00 -15.15 -4.08
N PRO A 146 -0.35 -14.31 -3.09
CA PRO A 146 -0.26 -14.71 -1.71
C PRO A 146 -1.27 -15.83 -1.38
N GLY A 147 -0.94 -16.65 -0.39
CA GLY A 147 -1.90 -17.61 0.16
C GLY A 147 -2.93 -16.92 1.06
N PRO A 148 -4.06 -17.59 1.36
CA PRO A 148 -5.01 -17.11 2.36
C PRO A 148 -4.34 -17.05 3.74
N LEU A 149 -4.60 -16.00 4.51
CA LEU A 149 -4.08 -15.83 5.87
C LEU A 149 -5.17 -16.17 6.91
N PRO A 150 -5.01 -17.16 7.78
CA PRO A 150 -5.96 -17.35 8.88
C PRO A 150 -5.85 -16.15 9.85
N LEU A 151 -6.88 -15.30 9.91
CA LEU A 151 -6.93 -14.23 10.90
C LEU A 151 -7.14 -14.86 12.28
N ALA A 152 -6.27 -14.51 13.24
CA ALA A 152 -6.28 -15.00 14.63
C ALA A 152 -7.42 -14.39 15.47
N GLN A 153 -8.62 -14.26 14.93
CA GLN A 153 -9.79 -13.82 15.68
C GLN A 153 -10.73 -15.00 15.95
N PRO A 154 -10.87 -15.43 17.22
CA PRO A 154 -11.84 -16.46 17.58
C PRO A 154 -13.24 -16.04 17.13
N GLY A 155 -13.89 -16.87 16.32
CA GLY A 155 -15.28 -16.71 15.86
C GLY A 155 -15.49 -16.03 14.51
N GLN A 156 -14.45 -15.53 13.83
CA GLN A 156 -14.57 -14.99 12.47
C GLN A 156 -13.86 -15.89 11.46
N ARG A 157 -14.64 -16.70 10.74
CA ARG A 157 -14.17 -17.40 9.53
C ARG A 157 -14.32 -16.44 8.34
N LEU A 158 -13.64 -15.30 8.39
CA LEU A 158 -13.48 -14.47 7.20
C LEU A 158 -12.53 -15.22 6.29
N ALA A 159 -12.98 -15.60 5.10
CA ALA A 159 -12.07 -15.90 4.00
C ALA A 159 -11.23 -14.64 3.80
N SER A 160 -10.03 -14.61 4.35
CA SER A 160 -9.09 -13.55 4.05
C SER A 160 -8.78 -13.68 2.57
N GLY A 161 -9.15 -12.67 1.80
CA GLY A 161 -8.65 -12.62 0.43
C GLY A 161 -7.13 -12.50 0.50
N ALA A 162 -6.49 -13.22 -0.41
CA ALA A 162 -5.07 -13.14 -0.69
C ALA A 162 -4.76 -11.78 -1.32
N TYR A 163 -4.65 -10.74 -0.49
CA TYR A 163 -4.40 -9.39 -0.97
C TYR A 163 -3.00 -8.90 -0.60
N PRO A 164 -2.22 -8.38 -1.55
CA PRO A 164 -1.08 -7.56 -1.23
C PRO A 164 -1.56 -6.29 -0.53
N PHE A 165 -0.81 -5.85 0.48
CA PHE A 165 -1.01 -4.54 1.08
C PHE A 165 -0.28 -3.51 0.23
N PHE A 166 -0.96 -2.40 -0.05
CA PHE A 166 -0.41 -1.27 -0.78
C PHE A 166 -0.28 -0.07 0.15
N SER A 167 0.82 0.65 0.01
CA SER A 167 0.98 2.02 0.47
C SER A 167 1.37 2.87 -0.73
N SER A 168 0.83 4.07 -0.81
CA SER A 168 1.24 5.07 -1.79
C SER A 168 1.65 6.34 -1.07
N ARG A 169 2.83 6.86 -1.39
CA ARG A 169 3.26 8.20 -0.98
C ARG A 169 3.32 9.08 -2.20
N ALA A 170 2.30 9.91 -2.33
CA ALA A 170 2.18 10.87 -3.40
C ALA A 170 2.43 12.26 -2.85
N THR A 171 3.31 13.01 -3.52
CA THR A 171 3.38 14.46 -3.39
C THR A 171 2.68 15.07 -4.59
N PRO A 172 1.80 16.06 -4.41
CA PRO A 172 1.43 16.95 -5.51
C PRO A 172 2.73 17.62 -5.99
N GLY A 173 3.30 17.14 -7.09
CA GLY A 173 4.42 17.82 -7.72
C GLY A 173 3.98 19.24 -8.12
N PRO A 174 4.89 20.22 -8.18
CA PRO A 174 4.56 21.51 -8.77
C PRO A 174 4.04 21.25 -10.20
N SER A 175 2.87 21.79 -10.52
CA SER A 175 2.46 21.93 -11.91
C SER A 175 3.53 22.76 -12.60
N ALA A 176 4.20 22.16 -13.60
CA ALA A 176 5.05 22.90 -14.52
C ALA A 176 4.26 24.04 -15.20
#